data_AF-A0A7C3HMR0-F1
#
_entry.id   AF-A0A7C3HMR0-F1
#
_cell.length_a   1.000
_cell.length_b   1.000
_cell.length_c   1.000
_cell.angle_alpha   90.00
_cell.angle_beta   90.00
_cell.angle_gamma   90.00
#
_symmetry.space_group_name_H-M   'P 1'
#
loop_
_entity.id
_entity.type
_entity.pdbx_description
1 polymer ?
#
loop_
_entity_poly.entity_id
_entity_poly.type
_entity_poly.pdbx_seq_one_letter_code
_entity_poly.pdbx_strand_id
1 'polypeptide(L)'
;MKYSFFLFLFLLTKLSYSQYDIYWTKCYGGSQWDTAYQSIETYDGGLIIAGATFSTDGDVTANHGLWNAWLIKTDMMGNIEWQKTYGGSGLDEFNSIVQTPDSGFVIIGTSASNDFDVTGNHGWSDVWLVKVDHTGNLLWEYSYGGTSFDMGRQIIPTLDGGFILLSNTSSNDGNVTGNNGGNDI
;
A
#
# COMPACT_ATOMS: atom_id res chain seq x y z
N MET A 1 40.39 -63.00 30.99
CA MET A 1 40.13 -62.14 29.82
C MET A 1 38.75 -62.43 29.27
N LYS A 2 37.76 -61.56 29.53
CA LYS A 2 36.57 -61.35 28.68
C LYS A 2 36.14 -59.90 28.89
N TYR A 3 36.32 -59.07 27.87
CA TYR A 3 35.83 -57.69 27.86
C TYR A 3 34.36 -57.71 27.46
N SER A 4 33.49 -57.07 28.24
CA SER A 4 32.12 -56.75 27.82
C SER A 4 32.11 -55.26 27.49
N PHE A 5 31.87 -54.94 26.23
CA PHE A 5 31.82 -53.56 25.71
C PHE A 5 30.35 -53.17 25.60
N PHE A 6 29.91 -52.22 26.42
CA PHE A 6 28.56 -51.68 26.37
C PHE A 6 28.56 -50.53 25.36
N LEU A 7 27.91 -50.72 24.20
CA LEU A 7 27.79 -49.67 23.19
C LEU A 7 26.56 -48.82 23.53
N PHE A 8 26.78 -47.58 23.98
CA PHE A 8 25.72 -46.59 24.18
C PHE A 8 25.43 -45.91 22.84
N LEU A 9 24.26 -46.17 22.25
CA LEU A 9 23.82 -45.53 21.01
C LEU A 9 23.21 -44.16 21.37
N PHE A 10 23.95 -43.08 21.11
CA PHE A 10 23.42 -41.72 21.22
C PHE A 10 22.61 -41.39 19.96
N LEU A 11 21.28 -41.36 20.06
CA LEU A 11 20.40 -40.88 19.00
C LEU A 11 20.37 -39.34 19.07
N LEU A 12 21.14 -38.68 18.20
CA LEU A 12 21.03 -37.22 18.01
C LEU A 12 19.77 -36.92 17.20
N THR A 13 18.69 -36.53 17.89
CA THR A 13 17.55 -35.89 17.24
C THR A 13 18.00 -34.52 16.74
N LYS A 14 18.09 -34.35 15.41
CA LYS A 14 18.31 -33.02 14.81
C LYS A 14 17.08 -32.16 15.11
N LEU A 15 17.25 -31.20 16.01
CA LEU A 15 16.36 -30.04 16.11
C LEU A 15 16.60 -29.20 14.85
N SER A 16 15.71 -29.28 13.87
CA SER A 16 15.70 -28.35 12.73
C SER A 16 15.15 -27.01 13.22
N TYR A 17 16.03 -26.03 13.34
CA TYR A 17 15.61 -24.63 13.40
C TYR A 17 14.94 -24.28 12.07
N SER A 18 13.78 -23.63 12.09
CA SER A 18 13.18 -23.10 10.85
C SER A 18 14.09 -21.98 10.35
N GLN A 19 14.88 -22.28 9.33
CA GLN A 19 15.56 -21.25 8.56
C GLN A 19 14.49 -20.55 7.73
N TYR A 20 14.37 -19.23 7.87
CA TYR A 20 13.53 -18.45 6.98
C TYR A 20 14.19 -18.43 5.61
N ASP A 21 13.67 -19.24 4.69
CA ASP A 21 14.14 -19.29 3.31
C ASP A 21 13.46 -18.19 2.48
N ILE A 22 14.25 -17.47 1.69
CA ILE A 22 13.71 -16.54 0.68
C ILE A 22 13.18 -17.38 -0.47
N TYR A 23 11.86 -17.35 -0.68
CA TYR A 23 11.22 -18.15 -1.72
C TYR A 23 11.41 -17.52 -3.12
N TRP A 24 11.23 -16.21 -3.25
CA TRP A 24 11.54 -15.45 -4.46
C TRP A 24 11.91 -14.00 -4.15
N THR A 25 12.55 -13.35 -5.12
CA THR A 25 12.80 -11.90 -5.13
C THR A 25 12.41 -11.33 -6.49
N LYS A 26 11.76 -10.17 -6.50
CA LYS A 26 11.36 -9.43 -7.71
C LYS A 26 11.63 -7.94 -7.50
N CYS A 27 11.85 -7.23 -8.60
CA CYS A 27 11.85 -5.78 -8.64
C CYS A 27 10.69 -5.35 -9.54
N TYR A 28 9.96 -4.31 -9.13
CA TYR A 28 8.87 -3.73 -9.91
C TYR A 28 9.15 -2.24 -10.08
N GLY A 29 8.99 -1.73 -11.29
CA GLY A 29 9.18 -0.31 -11.57
C GLY A 29 9.63 -0.01 -13.00
N GLY A 30 10.20 1.18 -13.16
CA GLY A 30 10.72 1.67 -14.43
C GLY A 30 12.11 2.29 -14.30
N SER A 31 12.41 3.23 -15.18
CA SER A 31 13.71 3.90 -15.25
C SER A 31 13.91 4.99 -14.20
N GLN A 32 12.85 5.42 -13.51
CA GLN A 32 12.85 6.50 -12.52
C GLN A 32 12.64 5.95 -11.10
N TRP A 33 12.24 6.82 -10.16
CA TRP A 33 11.99 6.43 -8.78
C TRP A 33 10.63 5.76 -8.61
N ASP A 34 10.63 4.59 -7.98
CA ASP A 34 9.45 3.83 -7.63
C ASP A 34 9.55 3.45 -6.15
N THR A 35 8.48 3.66 -5.39
CA THR A 35 8.48 3.44 -3.94
C THR A 35 7.26 2.64 -3.52
N ALA A 36 7.47 1.58 -2.72
CA ALA A 36 6.41 0.82 -2.08
C ALA A 36 6.28 1.23 -0.62
N TYR A 37 5.05 1.44 -0.15
CA TYR A 37 4.74 1.85 1.22
C TYR A 37 4.08 0.73 2.03
N GLN A 38 3.12 0.01 1.44
CA GLN A 38 2.48 -1.14 2.09
C GLN A 38 2.25 -2.27 1.08
N SER A 39 2.35 -3.51 1.55
CA SER A 39 1.80 -4.67 0.86
C SER A 39 0.96 -5.53 1.79
N ILE A 40 -0.03 -6.23 1.23
CA ILE A 40 -0.80 -7.26 1.93
C ILE A 40 -0.95 -8.48 1.03
N GLU A 41 -1.10 -9.66 1.65
CA GLU A 41 -1.52 -10.87 0.95
C GLU A 41 -2.99 -10.73 0.53
N THR A 42 -3.31 -11.13 -0.69
CA THR A 42 -4.67 -11.14 -1.22
C THR A 42 -5.34 -12.49 -0.99
N TYR A 43 -6.67 -12.54 -0.97
CA TYR A 43 -7.43 -13.77 -0.71
C TYR A 43 -7.13 -14.96 -1.66
N ASP A 44 -6.59 -14.68 -2.84
CA ASP A 44 -6.15 -15.67 -3.82
C ASP A 44 -4.68 -16.12 -3.63
N GLY A 45 -4.01 -15.69 -2.55
CA GLY A 45 -2.62 -16.02 -2.22
C GLY A 45 -1.57 -15.17 -2.95
N GLY A 46 -2.01 -14.16 -3.70
CA GLY A 46 -1.14 -13.15 -4.31
C GLY A 46 -0.71 -12.05 -3.34
N LEU A 47 -0.14 -10.98 -3.89
CA LEU A 47 0.14 -9.74 -3.16
C LEU A 47 -0.56 -8.57 -3.84
N ILE A 48 -0.96 -7.58 -3.05
CA ILE A 48 -1.25 -6.23 -3.53
C ILE A 48 -0.27 -5.28 -2.85
N ILE A 49 0.36 -4.41 -3.64
CA ILE A 49 1.38 -3.46 -3.20
C ILE A 49 0.87 -2.06 -3.52
N ALA A 50 0.89 -1.18 -2.52
CA ALA A 50 0.57 0.22 -2.61
C ALA A 50 1.83 1.08 -2.50
N GLY A 51 1.93 2.07 -3.38
CA GLY A 51 3.14 2.84 -3.59
C GLY A 51 2.92 4.14 -4.35
N ALA A 52 4.01 4.66 -4.87
CA ALA A 52 4.03 5.75 -5.84
C ALA A 52 5.15 5.53 -6.86
N THR A 53 4.99 6.11 -8.05
CA THR A 53 5.96 6.00 -9.14
C THR A 53 6.16 7.34 -9.83
N PHE A 54 7.41 7.61 -10.20
CA PHE A 54 7.80 8.69 -11.12
C PHE A 54 8.13 8.16 -12.53
N SER A 55 8.01 6.85 -12.73
CA SER A 55 8.34 6.17 -13.98
C SER A 55 7.18 6.25 -14.97
N THR A 56 7.50 6.18 -16.27
CA THR A 56 6.55 6.10 -17.40
C THR A 56 6.83 4.90 -18.29
N ASP A 57 7.70 3.99 -17.84
CA ASP A 57 8.22 2.85 -18.58
C ASP A 57 8.46 1.64 -17.65
N GLY A 58 8.99 0.55 -18.21
CA GLY A 58 9.16 -0.70 -17.49
C GLY A 58 7.81 -1.38 -17.25
N ASP A 59 7.51 -1.65 -15.98
CA ASP A 59 6.21 -2.22 -15.59
C ASP A 59 5.09 -1.17 -15.60
N VAL A 60 5.43 0.12 -15.52
CA VAL A 60 4.47 1.22 -15.40
C VAL A 60 3.89 1.58 -16.78
N THR A 61 2.56 1.60 -16.89
CA THR A 61 1.87 1.79 -18.19
C THR A 61 1.37 3.20 -18.47
N ALA A 62 1.20 4.02 -17.43
CA ALA A 62 0.73 5.40 -17.56
C ALA A 62 1.23 6.22 -16.36
N ASN A 63 1.40 7.52 -16.56
CA ASN A 63 1.66 8.50 -15.50
C ASN A 63 1.26 9.88 -16.07
N HIS A 64 0.60 10.72 -15.26
CA HIS A 64 -0.03 11.97 -15.64
C HIS A 64 0.74 13.23 -15.20
N GLY A 65 1.97 13.09 -14.68
CA GLY A 65 2.78 14.24 -14.32
C GLY A 65 3.98 13.89 -13.45
N LEU A 66 3.87 14.23 -12.16
CA LEU A 66 4.90 13.98 -11.15
C LEU A 66 4.80 12.54 -10.62
N TRP A 67 4.83 12.37 -9.30
CA TRP A 67 4.59 11.09 -8.67
C TRP A 67 3.10 10.77 -8.77
N ASN A 68 2.74 9.63 -9.35
CA ASN A 68 1.38 9.10 -9.25
C ASN A 68 1.34 7.92 -8.30
N ALA A 69 0.19 7.75 -7.66
CA ALA A 69 -0.06 6.63 -6.78
C ALA A 69 -0.08 5.34 -7.61
N TRP A 70 0.52 4.27 -7.10
CA TRP A 70 0.72 3.04 -7.89
C TRP A 70 0.24 1.81 -7.11
N LEU A 71 -0.57 0.99 -7.76
CA LEU A 71 -0.96 -0.34 -7.26
C LEU A 71 -0.42 -1.43 -8.18
N ILE A 72 0.11 -2.48 -7.57
CA ILE A 72 0.58 -3.68 -8.26
C ILE A 72 -0.08 -4.88 -7.60
N LYS A 73 -0.80 -5.69 -8.38
CA LYS A 73 -1.28 -7.00 -7.96
C LYS A 73 -0.43 -8.10 -8.59
N THR A 74 -0.01 -9.06 -7.79
CA THR A 74 0.81 -10.20 -8.24
C THR A 74 0.15 -11.53 -7.90
N ASP A 75 0.57 -12.57 -8.62
CA ASP A 75 0.33 -13.94 -8.22
C ASP A 75 1.23 -14.35 -7.03
N MET A 76 1.07 -15.59 -6.54
CA MET A 76 1.86 -16.16 -5.45
C MET A 76 3.37 -16.32 -5.76
N MET A 77 3.77 -16.21 -7.02
CA MET A 77 5.16 -16.28 -7.48
C MET A 77 5.75 -14.89 -7.74
N GLY A 78 5.01 -13.82 -7.44
CA GLY A 78 5.41 -12.44 -7.65
C GLY A 78 5.39 -12.00 -9.12
N ASN A 79 4.67 -12.69 -10.01
CA ASN A 79 4.44 -12.19 -11.36
C ASN A 79 3.26 -11.21 -11.34
N ILE A 80 3.39 -10.07 -12.03
CA ILE A 80 2.34 -9.05 -12.10
C ILE A 80 1.11 -9.62 -12.82
N GLU A 81 -0.03 -9.63 -12.15
CA GLU A 81 -1.33 -9.90 -12.76
C GLU A 81 -1.89 -8.62 -13.40
N TRP A 82 -1.78 -7.51 -12.68
CA TRP A 82 -2.05 -6.18 -13.19
C TRP A 82 -1.32 -5.12 -12.35
N GLN A 83 -1.06 -3.97 -12.96
CA GLN A 83 -0.64 -2.77 -12.24
C GLN A 83 -1.37 -1.56 -12.82
N LYS A 84 -1.60 -0.53 -12.00
CA LYS A 84 -2.23 0.72 -12.43
C LYS A 84 -1.72 1.89 -11.61
N THR A 85 -1.55 3.03 -12.29
CA THR A 85 -1.36 4.33 -11.67
C THR A 85 -2.69 5.03 -11.48
N TYR A 86 -2.77 5.84 -10.43
CA TYR A 86 -3.93 6.66 -10.09
C TYR A 86 -3.44 8.04 -9.65
N GLY A 87 -4.27 9.04 -9.87
CA GLY A 87 -3.99 10.40 -9.44
C GLY A 87 -4.20 11.40 -10.57
N GLY A 88 -3.45 12.49 -10.55
CA GLY A 88 -3.52 13.56 -11.53
C GLY A 88 -2.16 14.14 -11.87
N SER A 89 -2.11 15.44 -12.15
CA SER A 89 -0.88 16.13 -12.57
C SER A 89 0.07 16.49 -11.41
N GLY A 90 -0.43 16.45 -10.17
CA GLY A 90 0.30 16.74 -8.94
C GLY A 90 1.06 15.54 -8.38
N LEU A 91 1.39 15.61 -7.09
CA LEU A 91 1.98 14.50 -6.33
C LEU A 91 0.86 13.67 -5.72
N ASP A 92 0.82 12.39 -6.05
CA ASP A 92 -0.13 11.42 -5.52
C ASP A 92 0.62 10.18 -5.04
N GLU A 93 0.25 9.67 -3.87
CA GLU A 93 0.85 8.47 -3.30
C GLU A 93 -0.18 7.65 -2.53
N PHE A 94 -0.02 6.33 -2.51
CA PHE A 94 -0.79 5.44 -1.65
C PHE A 94 0.05 4.93 -0.49
N ASN A 95 -0.41 5.20 0.73
CA ASN A 95 0.33 4.93 1.95
C ASN A 95 -0.15 3.65 2.65
N SER A 96 -1.44 3.34 2.60
CA SER A 96 -1.99 2.16 3.25
C SER A 96 -3.18 1.55 2.52
N ILE A 97 -3.28 0.22 2.52
CA ILE A 97 -4.24 -0.56 1.73
C ILE A 97 -4.87 -1.69 2.55
N VAL A 98 -6.16 -1.95 2.28
CA VAL A 98 -6.92 -3.09 2.81
C VAL A 98 -7.70 -3.75 1.67
N GLN A 99 -7.75 -5.09 1.67
CA GLN A 99 -8.64 -5.83 0.78
C GLN A 99 -10.04 -5.90 1.39
N THR A 100 -11.07 -5.68 0.57
CA THR A 100 -12.47 -5.73 0.99
C THR A 100 -13.13 -7.07 0.64
N PRO A 101 -14.24 -7.45 1.30
CA PRO A 101 -14.91 -8.75 1.07
C PRO A 101 -15.40 -9.01 -0.35
N ASP A 102 -15.58 -7.96 -1.15
CA ASP A 102 -15.91 -8.01 -2.58
C ASP A 102 -14.67 -8.24 -3.47
N SER A 103 -13.55 -8.62 -2.87
CA SER A 103 -12.22 -8.78 -3.49
C SER A 103 -11.62 -7.50 -4.08
N GLY A 104 -12.26 -6.35 -3.90
CA GLY A 104 -11.69 -5.03 -4.21
C GLY A 104 -10.72 -4.56 -3.14
N PHE A 105 -10.28 -3.32 -3.26
CA PHE A 105 -9.31 -2.71 -2.34
C PHE A 105 -9.75 -1.31 -1.95
N VAL A 106 -9.56 -0.96 -0.68
CA VAL A 106 -9.68 0.42 -0.19
C VAL A 106 -8.30 0.88 0.24
N ILE A 107 -7.92 2.07 -0.22
CA ILE A 107 -6.57 2.60 -0.11
C ILE A 107 -6.67 4.03 0.42
N ILE A 108 -5.79 4.38 1.35
CA ILE A 108 -5.61 5.76 1.80
C ILE A 108 -4.23 6.25 1.37
N GLY A 109 -4.16 7.52 0.99
CA GLY A 109 -2.97 8.17 0.51
C GLY A 109 -3.04 9.68 0.66
N THR A 110 -2.17 10.35 -0.07
CA THR A 110 -2.12 11.81 -0.16
C THR A 110 -2.19 12.19 -1.62
N SER A 111 -2.96 13.22 -1.95
CA SER A 111 -3.00 13.80 -3.29
C SER A 111 -2.82 15.32 -3.22
N ALA A 112 -2.00 15.86 -4.10
CA ALA A 112 -1.87 17.28 -4.40
C ALA A 112 -2.44 17.63 -5.79
N SER A 113 -3.28 16.74 -6.34
CA SER A 113 -3.92 16.87 -7.65
C SER A 113 -5.38 17.31 -7.51
N ASN A 114 -5.97 17.84 -8.58
CA ASN A 114 -7.40 18.15 -8.65
C ASN A 114 -7.94 17.94 -10.07
N ASP A 115 -7.38 16.94 -10.76
CA ASP A 115 -7.64 16.56 -12.14
C ASP A 115 -7.52 15.03 -12.31
N PHE A 116 -7.95 14.54 -13.48
CA PHE A 116 -8.01 13.12 -13.83
C PHE A 116 -8.84 12.29 -12.84
N ASP A 117 -8.21 11.47 -12.02
CA ASP A 117 -8.89 10.59 -11.05
C ASP A 117 -9.26 11.34 -9.77
N VAL A 118 -8.56 12.43 -9.44
CA VAL A 118 -8.72 13.13 -8.17
C VAL A 118 -9.74 14.24 -8.31
N THR A 119 -10.77 14.21 -7.47
CA THR A 119 -11.74 15.31 -7.40
C THR A 119 -11.81 15.92 -6.02
N GLY A 120 -12.01 17.23 -5.99
CA GLY A 120 -12.31 17.96 -4.77
C GLY A 120 -11.12 18.08 -3.82
N ASN A 121 -9.91 18.33 -4.34
CA ASN A 121 -8.81 18.76 -3.48
C ASN A 121 -9.04 20.21 -3.02
N HIS A 122 -8.94 20.45 -1.71
CA HIS A 122 -9.32 21.72 -1.08
C HIS A 122 -8.14 22.64 -0.73
N GLY A 123 -6.90 22.17 -0.90
CA GLY A 123 -5.73 22.82 -0.35
C GLY A 123 -4.45 22.55 -1.15
N TRP A 124 -3.35 22.37 -0.43
CA TRP A 124 -2.05 22.02 -1.03
C TRP A 124 -1.89 20.51 -1.19
N SER A 125 -2.46 19.74 -0.28
CA SER A 125 -2.68 18.30 -0.44
C SER A 125 -3.82 17.88 0.46
N ASP A 126 -4.60 16.88 0.02
CA ASP A 126 -5.66 16.28 0.80
C ASP A 126 -5.36 14.81 1.11
N VAL A 127 -5.95 14.31 2.19
CA VAL A 127 -6.08 12.86 2.42
C VAL A 127 -6.93 12.31 1.29
N TRP A 128 -6.39 11.34 0.55
CA TRP A 128 -7.08 10.74 -0.56
C TRP A 128 -7.49 9.30 -0.22
N LEU A 129 -8.79 9.04 -0.22
CA LEU A 129 -9.37 7.73 0.03
C LEU A 129 -9.95 7.17 -1.26
N VAL A 130 -9.47 6.01 -1.68
CA VAL A 130 -9.79 5.40 -2.96
C VAL A 130 -10.34 4.00 -2.76
N LYS A 131 -11.37 3.62 -3.52
CA LYS A 131 -11.74 2.21 -3.69
C LYS A 131 -11.63 1.79 -5.15
N VAL A 132 -11.03 0.63 -5.35
CA VAL A 132 -10.93 -0.03 -6.65
C VAL A 132 -11.55 -1.43 -6.59
N ASP A 133 -11.99 -1.93 -7.75
CA ASP A 133 -12.42 -3.32 -7.88
C ASP A 133 -11.21 -4.30 -7.90
N HIS A 134 -11.51 -5.60 -7.96
CA HIS A 134 -10.49 -6.66 -7.98
C HIS A 134 -9.54 -6.62 -9.20
N THR A 135 -9.88 -5.86 -10.24
CA THR A 135 -9.07 -5.63 -11.44
C THR A 135 -8.39 -4.25 -11.45
N GLY A 136 -8.53 -3.49 -10.36
CA GLY A 136 -7.98 -2.14 -10.21
C GLY A 136 -8.78 -1.05 -10.94
N ASN A 137 -10.05 -1.25 -11.29
CA ASN A 137 -10.83 -0.12 -11.79
C ASN A 137 -11.30 0.74 -10.63
N LEU A 138 -11.10 2.05 -10.74
CA LEU A 138 -11.60 3.03 -9.78
C LEU A 138 -13.12 2.94 -9.67
N LEU A 139 -13.62 2.73 -8.44
CA LEU A 139 -15.05 2.67 -8.14
C LEU A 139 -15.54 3.99 -7.54
N TRP A 140 -14.78 4.52 -6.58
CA TRP A 140 -15.02 5.84 -6.00
C TRP A 140 -13.74 6.36 -5.37
N GLU A 141 -13.71 7.67 -5.15
CA GLU A 141 -12.66 8.36 -4.43
C GLU A 141 -13.22 9.54 -3.65
N TYR A 142 -12.52 9.93 -2.58
CA TYR A 142 -12.85 11.06 -1.73
C TYR A 142 -11.58 11.77 -1.27
N SER A 143 -11.61 13.10 -1.33
CA SER A 143 -10.59 13.97 -0.75
C SER A 143 -11.09 14.54 0.58
N TYR A 144 -10.29 14.42 1.62
CA TYR A 144 -10.56 14.98 2.96
C TYR A 144 -9.43 15.90 3.39
N GLY A 145 -9.77 17.11 3.78
CA GLY A 145 -8.79 18.10 4.20
C GLY A 145 -9.39 19.47 4.37
N GLY A 146 -8.51 20.47 4.37
CA GLY A 146 -8.83 21.88 4.38
C GLY A 146 -7.94 22.64 3.42
N THR A 147 -7.69 23.92 3.70
CA THR A 147 -6.95 24.79 2.77
C THR A 147 -5.43 24.59 2.78
N SER A 148 -4.89 23.74 3.66
CA SER A 148 -3.45 23.54 3.87
C SER A 148 -2.98 22.14 3.42
N PHE A 149 -2.01 21.55 4.13
CA PHE A 149 -1.53 20.18 3.86
C PHE A 149 -2.25 19.19 4.76
N ASP A 150 -2.89 18.20 4.15
CA ASP A 150 -3.50 17.05 4.79
C ASP A 150 -2.95 15.78 4.14
N MET A 151 -2.56 14.79 4.96
CA MET A 151 -1.84 13.60 4.50
C MET A 151 -2.45 12.32 5.07
N GLY A 152 -2.86 11.40 4.21
CA GLY A 152 -3.37 10.10 4.63
C GLY A 152 -2.24 9.17 5.02
N ARG A 153 -2.33 8.50 6.18
CA ARG A 153 -1.27 7.62 6.70
C ARG A 153 -1.66 6.17 6.73
N GLN A 154 -2.75 5.85 7.42
CA GLN A 154 -3.13 4.47 7.68
C GLN A 154 -4.64 4.29 7.58
N ILE A 155 -5.06 3.17 7.00
CA ILE A 155 -6.45 2.74 7.00
C ILE A 155 -6.59 1.45 7.78
N ILE A 156 -7.60 1.40 8.65
CA ILE A 156 -7.90 0.24 9.50
C ILE A 156 -9.35 -0.17 9.25
N PRO A 157 -9.64 -1.40 8.80
CA PRO A 157 -11.00 -1.85 8.60
C PRO A 157 -11.66 -2.11 9.96
N THR A 158 -12.95 -1.79 10.07
CA THR A 158 -13.76 -2.06 11.27
C THR A 158 -14.68 -3.26 11.07
N LEU A 159 -15.10 -3.88 12.19
CA LEU A 159 -15.92 -5.10 12.17
C LEU A 159 -17.32 -4.90 11.56
N ASP A 160 -17.82 -3.67 11.57
CA ASP A 160 -19.10 -3.27 10.97
C ASP A 160 -18.99 -2.93 9.48
N GLY A 161 -17.82 -3.12 8.87
CA GLY A 161 -17.58 -2.88 7.45
C GLY A 161 -17.18 -1.45 7.10
N GLY A 162 -16.94 -0.60 8.10
CA GLY A 162 -16.36 0.73 7.94
C GLY A 162 -14.83 0.73 7.93
N PHE A 163 -14.27 1.94 7.99
CA PHE A 163 -12.83 2.18 8.05
C PHE A 163 -12.51 3.32 9.02
N ILE A 164 -11.43 3.17 9.78
CA ILE A 164 -10.79 4.26 10.53
C ILE A 164 -9.64 4.79 9.68
N LEU A 165 -9.62 6.10 9.48
CA LEU A 165 -8.54 6.80 8.78
C LEU A 165 -7.66 7.50 9.82
N LEU A 166 -6.36 7.23 9.77
CA LEU A 166 -5.36 7.97 10.54
C LEU A 166 -4.59 8.85 9.56
N SER A 167 -4.52 10.14 9.86
CA SER A 167 -4.01 11.17 8.96
C SER A 167 -3.19 12.21 9.72
N ASN A 168 -2.47 13.07 9.00
CA ASN A 168 -1.92 14.30 9.54
C ASN A 168 -2.58 15.49 8.90
N THR A 169 -2.73 16.58 9.65
CA THR A 169 -3.33 17.81 9.15
C THR A 169 -2.58 19.05 9.63
N SER A 170 -2.35 19.96 8.70
CA SER A 170 -1.94 21.35 8.98
C SER A 170 -3.12 22.33 8.78
N SER A 171 -4.30 21.80 8.46
CA SER A 171 -5.54 22.56 8.23
C SER A 171 -6.34 22.75 9.51
N ASN A 172 -7.24 23.73 9.54
CA ASN A 172 -8.20 23.93 10.64
C ASN A 172 -9.58 24.37 10.12
N ASP A 173 -9.87 23.98 8.87
CA ASP A 173 -11.08 24.25 8.10
C ASP A 173 -11.43 23.04 7.21
N GLY A 174 -12.51 23.15 6.43
CA GLY A 174 -12.98 22.08 5.57
C GLY A 174 -13.53 20.89 6.37
N ASN A 175 -12.97 19.71 6.16
CA ASN A 175 -13.29 18.51 6.93
C ASN A 175 -12.53 18.41 8.25
N VAL A 176 -11.58 19.32 8.48
CA VAL A 176 -10.72 19.32 9.66
C VAL A 176 -11.09 20.46 10.61
N THR A 177 -11.17 20.17 11.90
CA THR A 177 -11.33 21.18 12.94
C THR A 177 -10.52 20.83 14.17
N GLY A 178 -10.05 21.82 14.91
CA GLY A 178 -9.38 21.63 16.20
C GLY A 178 -7.87 21.40 16.12
N ASN A 179 -7.22 21.78 15.03
CA ASN A 179 -5.75 21.79 14.94
C ASN A 179 -5.16 22.85 15.87
N ASN A 180 -4.15 22.45 16.64
CA ASN A 180 -3.54 23.21 17.74
C ASN A 180 -2.19 23.84 17.37
N GLY A 181 -1.76 23.76 16.11
CA GLY A 181 -0.49 24.33 15.70
C GLY A 181 -0.13 24.07 14.24
N GLY A 182 1.10 23.60 14.02
CA GLY A 182 1.66 23.42 12.68
C GLY A 182 1.17 22.17 11.96
N ASN A 183 1.24 21.02 12.63
CA ASN A 183 0.79 19.73 12.08
C ASN A 183 0.35 18.82 13.23
N ASP A 184 -0.89 18.33 13.16
CA ASP A 184 -1.50 17.45 14.16
C ASP A 184 -1.86 16.08 13.53
N ILE A 185 -2.15 15.08 14.37
CA ILE A 185 -2.70 13.76 13.99
C ILE A 185 -4.21 13.77 14.26
#